data_AF-A0A955VGJ1-F1
#
_entry.id   AF-A0A955VGJ1-F1
#
_cell.length_a   1.000
_cell.length_b   1.000
_cell.length_c   1.000
_cell.angle_alpha   90.00
_cell.angle_beta   90.00
_cell.angle_gamma   90.00
#
_symmetry.space_group_name_H-M   'P 1'
#
loop_
_entity.id
_entity.type
_entity.pdbx_description
1 polymer ?
#
loop_
_entity_poly.entity_id
_entity_poly.type
_entity_poly.pdbx_seq_one_letter_code
_entity_poly.pdbx_strand_id
1 'polypeptide(L)'
;MFGSKIVVALATMGLLLVTTPAIAAESGSGLGWSVTFLSRSYDSATDRTTFSYRVSSGSDGSKVKALSHFVVGLPSCESKLEVLATAPSEAVEIGTDPTTGVYGVKWDLSLEPGQSRDYSLTIAGNHAVSEAKVAVKAGKPTATISLSGISCASGDDDTPGDDTPGD
;
A
#
# COMPACT_ATOMS: atom_id res chain seq x y z
N MET A 1 36.10 -16.60 -62.43
CA MET A 1 36.04 -17.14 -61.04
C MET A 1 35.46 -16.03 -60.17
N PHE A 2 34.18 -16.15 -59.81
CA PHE A 2 33.43 -15.11 -59.12
C PHE A 2 33.66 -15.18 -57.61
N GLY A 3 34.04 -14.05 -57.00
CA GLY A 3 34.30 -13.93 -55.57
C GLY A 3 33.00 -13.87 -54.77
N SER A 4 32.88 -14.76 -53.77
CA SER A 4 31.77 -14.80 -52.82
C SER A 4 32.02 -13.80 -51.69
N LYS A 5 31.16 -12.78 -51.55
CA LYS A 5 31.17 -11.87 -50.41
C LYS A 5 30.24 -12.43 -49.34
N ILE A 6 30.82 -12.92 -48.25
CA ILE A 6 30.08 -13.32 -47.04
C ILE A 6 29.64 -12.03 -46.32
N VAL A 7 28.33 -11.83 -46.20
CA VAL A 7 27.74 -10.80 -45.35
C VAL A 7 27.41 -11.47 -44.01
N VAL A 8 28.17 -11.14 -42.97
CA VAL A 8 27.88 -11.57 -41.60
C VAL A 8 26.88 -10.58 -41.01
N ALA A 9 25.62 -11.02 -40.85
CA ALA A 9 24.61 -10.25 -40.14
C ALA A 9 24.77 -10.47 -38.63
N LEU A 10 25.26 -9.45 -37.92
CA LEU A 10 25.23 -9.41 -36.45
C LEU A 10 23.78 -9.13 -36.01
N ALA A 11 23.11 -10.12 -35.43
CA ALA A 11 21.85 -9.92 -34.73
C ALA A 11 22.15 -9.36 -33.33
N THR A 12 21.99 -8.05 -33.15
CA THR A 12 22.01 -7.42 -31.82
C THR A 12 20.70 -7.74 -31.11
N MET A 13 20.76 -8.69 -30.19
CA MET A 13 19.66 -9.02 -29.29
C MET A 13 19.52 -7.87 -28.28
N GLY A 14 18.66 -6.91 -28.60
CA GLY A 14 18.32 -5.79 -27.71
C GLY A 14 17.69 -6.31 -26.44
N LEU A 15 18.38 -6.14 -25.31
CA LEU A 15 17.85 -6.41 -23.98
C LEU A 15 16.79 -5.36 -23.65
N LEU A 16 15.52 -5.74 -23.75
CA LEU A 16 14.38 -4.89 -23.39
C LEU A 16 14.34 -4.77 -21.86
N LEU A 17 14.78 -3.63 -21.32
CA LEU A 17 14.63 -3.29 -19.90
C LEU A 17 13.16 -2.99 -19.63
N VAL A 18 12.45 -3.94 -19.01
CA VAL A 18 11.10 -3.70 -18.50
C VAL A 18 11.25 -2.92 -17.19
N THR A 19 11.02 -1.60 -17.23
CA THR A 19 10.96 -0.78 -16.03
C THR A 19 9.58 -0.91 -15.40
N THR A 20 9.45 -1.66 -14.31
CA THR A 20 8.24 -1.61 -13.51
C THR A 20 8.20 -0.28 -12.75
N PRO A 21 7.09 0.48 -12.82
CA PRO A 21 6.95 1.67 -11.99
C PRO A 21 6.94 1.24 -10.52
N ALA A 22 7.92 1.72 -9.75
CA ALA A 22 7.88 1.61 -8.31
C ALA A 22 7.02 2.76 -7.79
N ILE A 23 5.91 2.44 -7.11
CA ILE A 23 5.20 3.44 -6.31
C ILE A 23 6.15 3.84 -5.19
N ALA A 24 6.49 5.13 -5.11
CA ALA A 24 7.38 5.64 -4.07
C ALA A 24 6.73 5.41 -2.70
N ALA A 25 7.51 4.95 -1.72
CA ALA A 25 7.04 4.83 -0.35
C ALA A 25 6.64 6.22 0.17
N GLU A 26 5.41 6.35 0.64
CA GLU A 26 4.86 7.58 1.19
C GLU A 26 4.83 7.47 2.72
N SER A 27 5.20 8.52 3.44
CA SER A 27 5.19 8.49 4.91
C SER A 27 4.61 9.74 5.52
N GLY A 28 3.99 9.58 6.69
CA GLY A 28 3.47 10.66 7.51
C GLY A 28 3.58 10.32 8.99
N SER A 29 3.50 11.33 9.85
CA SER A 29 3.83 11.16 11.27
C SER A 29 2.83 11.85 12.19
N GLY A 30 2.62 11.28 13.37
CA GLY A 30 1.76 11.83 14.42
C GLY A 30 2.07 11.18 15.77
N LEU A 31 1.99 11.95 16.87
CA LEU A 31 2.24 11.48 18.24
C LEU A 31 3.63 10.81 18.47
N GLY A 32 4.63 11.16 17.66
CA GLY A 32 5.94 10.53 17.71
C GLY A 32 6.01 9.15 17.05
N TRP A 33 5.00 8.78 16.27
CA TRP A 33 4.98 7.60 15.40
C TRP A 33 4.98 8.04 13.93
N SER A 34 5.65 7.28 13.08
CA SER A 34 5.59 7.41 11.63
C SER A 34 4.87 6.20 11.04
N VAL A 35 4.04 6.45 10.04
CA VAL A 35 3.40 5.42 9.22
C VAL A 35 3.91 5.60 7.80
N THR A 36 4.34 4.50 7.18
CA THR A 36 4.84 4.47 5.81
C THR A 36 4.00 3.50 5.00
N PHE A 37 3.40 3.96 3.91
CA PHE A 37 2.88 3.07 2.87
C PHE A 37 4.05 2.43 2.13
N LEU A 38 4.12 1.11 2.15
CA LEU A 38 5.21 0.35 1.57
C LEU A 38 4.90 -0.05 0.12
N SER A 39 3.74 -0.66 -0.10
CA SER A 39 3.42 -1.23 -1.41
C SER A 39 1.95 -1.58 -1.58
N ARG A 40 1.57 -1.67 -2.86
CA ARG A 40 0.43 -2.41 -3.37
C ARG A 40 0.97 -3.59 -4.21
N SER A 41 0.42 -4.79 -4.02
CA SER A 41 0.76 -5.98 -4.80
C SER A 41 -0.51 -6.71 -5.24
N TYR A 42 -0.73 -6.83 -6.55
CA TYR A 42 -1.85 -7.58 -7.12
C TYR A 42 -1.40 -8.96 -7.60
N ASP A 43 -2.15 -10.00 -7.23
CA ASP A 43 -1.99 -11.37 -7.72
C ASP A 43 -3.18 -11.73 -8.60
N SER A 44 -2.95 -11.80 -9.91
CA SER A 44 -3.98 -12.13 -10.91
C SER A 44 -4.39 -13.61 -10.90
N ALA A 45 -3.60 -14.51 -10.31
CA ALA A 45 -3.95 -15.92 -10.22
C ALA A 45 -5.04 -16.17 -9.16
N THR A 46 -5.05 -15.36 -8.10
CA THR A 46 -6.05 -15.45 -7.02
C THR A 46 -7.04 -14.30 -6.99
N ASP A 47 -6.86 -13.32 -7.87
CA ASP A 47 -7.61 -12.06 -7.94
C ASP A 47 -7.66 -11.32 -6.61
N ARG A 48 -6.47 -10.97 -6.08
CA ARG A 48 -6.33 -10.34 -4.76
C ARG A 48 -5.30 -9.22 -4.78
N THR A 49 -5.61 -8.13 -4.09
CA THR A 49 -4.68 -7.02 -3.88
C THR A 49 -4.28 -6.94 -2.41
N THR A 50 -2.97 -6.85 -2.16
CA THR A 50 -2.41 -6.64 -0.81
C THR A 50 -1.80 -5.24 -0.70
N PHE A 51 -2.18 -4.52 0.34
CA PHE A 51 -1.63 -3.22 0.70
C PHE A 51 -0.81 -3.36 1.98
N SER A 52 0.42 -2.84 1.99
CA SER A 52 1.36 -2.99 3.10
C SER A 52 1.80 -1.64 3.65
N TYR A 53 1.93 -1.56 4.97
CA TYR A 53 2.32 -0.38 5.74
C TYR A 53 3.37 -0.75 6.78
N ARG A 54 4.19 0.20 7.19
CA ARG A 54 5.09 0.09 8.35
C ARG A 54 4.75 1.18 9.34
N VAL A 55 4.59 0.81 10.61
CA VAL A 55 4.51 1.76 11.72
C VAL A 55 5.81 1.68 12.50
N SER A 56 6.45 2.83 12.71
CA SER A 56 7.73 2.94 13.42
C SER A 56 7.64 4.04 14.47
N SER A 57 8.27 3.83 15.61
CA SER A 57 8.49 4.94 16.55
C SER A 57 9.46 5.94 15.93
N GLY A 58 9.15 7.23 16.02
CA GLY A 58 10.05 8.30 15.61
C GLY A 58 11.33 8.34 16.45
N SER A 59 12.30 9.14 16.01
CA SER A 59 13.64 9.25 16.60
C SER A 59 13.67 9.76 18.05
N ASP A 60 12.61 10.41 18.51
CA ASP A 60 12.53 11.02 19.85
C ASP A 60 11.95 10.06 20.92
N GLY A 61 12.29 8.78 20.82
CA GLY A 61 11.68 7.65 21.55
C GLY A 61 11.58 7.79 23.07
N SER A 62 12.34 8.69 23.71
CA SER A 62 12.31 8.93 25.15
C SER A 62 11.03 9.63 25.66
N LYS A 63 10.16 10.15 24.78
CA LYS A 63 8.89 10.80 25.15
C LYS A 63 7.65 10.19 24.49
N VAL A 64 7.84 9.17 23.65
CA VAL A 64 6.75 8.53 22.90
C VAL A 64 6.05 7.53 23.82
N LYS A 65 4.72 7.58 23.89
CA LYS A 65 3.94 6.54 24.56
C LYS A 65 3.82 5.32 23.65
N ALA A 66 3.75 4.13 24.25
CA ALA A 66 3.42 2.91 23.52
C ALA A 66 2.15 3.13 22.67
N LEU A 67 2.23 2.68 21.42
CA LEU A 67 1.08 2.66 20.52
C LEU A 67 0.13 1.58 21.03
N SER A 68 -1.15 1.87 21.21
CA SER A 68 -2.15 0.86 21.57
C SER A 68 -2.74 0.18 20.34
N HIS A 69 -3.03 0.95 19.29
CA HIS A 69 -3.58 0.40 18.06
C HIS A 69 -3.32 1.27 16.83
N PHE A 70 -3.38 0.62 15.68
CA PHE A 70 -3.23 1.20 14.34
C PHE A 70 -4.47 0.91 13.50
N VAL A 71 -4.93 1.89 12.72
CA VAL A 71 -6.09 1.76 11.83
C VAL A 71 -5.68 2.13 10.41
N VAL A 72 -6.02 1.29 9.45
CA VAL A 72 -6.01 1.64 8.01
C VAL A 72 -7.46 1.85 7.57
N GLY A 73 -7.77 3.06 7.11
CA GLY A 73 -9.10 3.40 6.63
C GLY A 73 -9.48 2.65 5.36
N LEU A 74 -10.73 2.20 5.31
CA LEU A 74 -11.33 1.63 4.09
C LEU A 74 -12.21 2.71 3.43
N PRO A 75 -12.12 2.88 2.11
CA PRO A 75 -12.99 3.82 1.41
C PRO A 75 -14.45 3.34 1.43
N SER A 76 -15.38 4.28 1.25
CA SER A 76 -16.79 3.97 1.06
C SER A 76 -17.06 3.68 -0.42
N CYS A 77 -16.97 2.41 -0.80
CA CYS A 77 -17.26 1.94 -2.15
C CYS A 77 -18.75 1.61 -2.33
N GLU A 78 -19.24 1.61 -3.58
CA GLU A 78 -20.62 1.19 -3.90
C GLU A 78 -20.89 -0.26 -3.45
N SER A 79 -19.91 -1.14 -3.69
CA SER A 79 -19.90 -2.50 -3.15
C SER A 79 -18.97 -2.58 -1.95
N LYS A 80 -19.38 -3.30 -0.90
CA LYS A 80 -18.56 -3.49 0.30
C LYS A 80 -17.26 -4.22 -0.08
N LEU A 81 -16.11 -3.64 0.30
CA LEU A 81 -14.82 -4.30 0.16
C LEU A 81 -14.76 -5.56 1.03
N GLU A 82 -14.32 -6.66 0.43
CA GLU A 82 -14.11 -7.93 1.12
C GLU A 82 -12.65 -8.04 1.58
N VAL A 83 -12.42 -7.92 2.89
CA VAL A 83 -11.10 -8.15 3.49
C VAL A 83 -10.91 -9.65 3.72
N LEU A 84 -9.94 -10.22 3.01
CA LEU A 84 -9.69 -11.66 2.99
C LEU A 84 -8.62 -12.10 3.99
N ALA A 85 -7.63 -11.24 4.24
CA ALA A 85 -6.54 -11.53 5.18
C ALA A 85 -5.92 -10.25 5.73
N THR A 86 -5.29 -10.37 6.89
CA THR A 86 -4.49 -9.32 7.50
C THR A 86 -3.21 -9.90 8.09
N ALA A 87 -2.15 -9.10 8.12
CA ALA A 87 -0.94 -9.37 8.89
C ALA A 87 -0.63 -8.17 9.79
N PRO A 88 -0.46 -8.35 11.10
CA PRO A 88 -0.81 -9.53 11.89
C PRO A 88 -2.28 -9.95 11.71
N SER A 89 -2.59 -11.23 11.93
CA SER A 89 -3.97 -11.76 11.84
C SER A 89 -4.72 -11.74 13.17
N GLU A 90 -4.03 -11.41 14.26
CA GLU A 90 -4.54 -11.36 15.63
C GLU A 90 -4.97 -9.95 16.05
N ALA A 91 -5.92 -9.87 16.99
CA ALA A 91 -6.47 -8.63 17.53
C ALA A 91 -6.93 -7.63 16.45
N VAL A 92 -7.55 -8.15 15.39
CA VAL A 92 -8.06 -7.36 14.27
C VAL A 92 -9.56 -7.15 14.38
N GLU A 93 -10.00 -5.91 14.17
CA GLU A 93 -11.41 -5.55 14.05
C GLU A 93 -11.66 -4.77 12.76
N ILE A 94 -12.79 -5.02 12.10
CA ILE A 94 -13.24 -4.24 10.95
C ILE A 94 -14.47 -3.44 11.36
N GLY A 95 -14.39 -2.12 11.25
CA GLY A 95 -15.47 -1.23 11.62
C GLY A 95 -15.01 0.19 11.89
N THR A 96 -15.90 1.02 12.44
CA THR A 96 -15.53 2.35 12.91
C THR A 96 -14.86 2.25 14.27
N ASP A 97 -13.58 2.63 14.34
CA ASP A 97 -12.89 2.74 15.63
C ASP A 97 -13.48 3.91 16.43
N PRO A 98 -14.09 3.67 17.61
CA PRO A 98 -14.75 4.71 18.38
C PRO A 98 -13.78 5.76 18.92
N THR A 99 -12.48 5.49 18.92
CA THR A 99 -11.47 6.41 19.46
C THR A 99 -10.90 7.35 18.41
N THR A 100 -10.83 6.94 17.14
CA THR A 100 -10.29 7.74 16.04
C THR A 100 -11.38 8.22 15.07
N GLY A 101 -12.55 7.58 15.07
CA GLY A 101 -13.63 7.83 14.12
C GLY A 101 -13.36 7.29 12.70
N VAL A 102 -12.23 6.61 12.48
CA VAL A 102 -11.87 6.03 11.18
C VAL A 102 -12.57 4.68 11.01
N TYR A 103 -13.29 4.51 9.91
CA TYR A 103 -13.81 3.21 9.48
C TYR A 103 -12.74 2.46 8.70
N GLY A 104 -12.40 1.24 9.14
CA GLY A 104 -11.43 0.43 8.43
C GLY A 104 -10.99 -0.81 9.20
N VAL A 105 -9.74 -1.23 8.95
CA VAL A 105 -9.11 -2.36 9.63
C VAL A 105 -8.26 -1.83 10.79
N LYS A 106 -8.59 -2.26 12.01
CA LYS A 106 -7.91 -1.89 13.25
C LYS A 106 -7.12 -3.09 13.79
N TRP A 107 -5.84 -2.88 14.09
CA TRP A 107 -5.02 -3.80 14.88
C TRP A 107 -4.85 -3.28 16.30
N ASP A 108 -5.47 -3.95 17.27
CA ASP A 108 -5.34 -3.64 18.71
C ASP A 108 -4.13 -4.36 19.32
N LEU A 109 -2.95 -3.98 18.83
CA LEU A 109 -1.67 -4.57 19.21
C LEU A 109 -0.69 -3.51 19.65
N SER A 110 -0.25 -3.62 20.91
CA SER A 110 0.73 -2.69 21.46
C SER A 110 2.02 -2.69 20.64
N LEU A 111 2.64 -1.53 20.47
CA LEU A 111 3.97 -1.36 19.92
C LEU A 111 4.76 -0.41 20.83
N GLU A 112 5.88 -0.88 21.37
CA GLU A 112 6.68 -0.10 22.31
C GLU A 112 7.56 0.92 21.57
N PRO A 113 7.91 2.05 22.22
CA PRO A 113 8.88 2.99 21.66
C PRO A 113 10.19 2.30 21.30
N GLY A 114 10.78 2.66 20.16
CA GLY A 114 11.96 2.02 19.57
C GLY A 114 11.63 0.84 18.64
N GLN A 115 10.37 0.41 18.57
CA GLN A 115 9.96 -0.70 17.72
C GLN A 115 9.37 -0.25 16.39
N SER A 116 9.35 -1.18 15.43
CA SER A 116 8.65 -1.05 14.16
C SER A 116 7.87 -2.33 13.89
N ARG A 117 6.72 -2.21 13.23
CA ARG A 117 5.92 -3.35 12.78
C ARG A 117 5.33 -3.10 11.40
N ASP A 118 5.36 -4.14 10.59
CA ASP A 118 4.67 -4.17 9.30
C ASP A 118 3.24 -4.67 9.47
N TYR A 119 2.33 -4.00 8.77
CA TYR A 119 0.93 -4.33 8.70
C TYR A 119 0.55 -4.52 7.24
N SER A 120 -0.31 -5.48 6.95
CA SER A 120 -0.89 -5.62 5.63
C SER A 120 -2.33 -6.08 5.70
N LEU A 121 -3.08 -5.73 4.67
CA LEU A 121 -4.40 -6.27 4.42
C LEU A 121 -4.53 -6.69 2.96
N THR A 122 -5.16 -7.83 2.74
CA THR A 122 -5.46 -8.38 1.43
C THR A 122 -6.97 -8.33 1.21
N ILE A 123 -7.37 -7.78 0.08
CA ILE A 123 -8.76 -7.67 -0.35
C ILE A 123 -9.00 -8.42 -1.66
N ALA A 124 -10.24 -8.85 -1.90
CA ALA A 124 -10.66 -9.44 -3.17
C ALA A 124 -10.58 -8.39 -4.29
N GLY A 125 -10.22 -8.82 -5.50
CA GLY A 125 -10.17 -7.99 -6.70
C GLY A 125 -8.88 -7.18 -6.87
N ASN A 126 -8.78 -6.57 -8.04
CA ASN A 126 -7.71 -5.63 -8.40
C ASN A 126 -8.07 -4.19 -8.01
N HIS A 127 -7.49 -3.65 -6.94
CA HIS A 127 -7.80 -2.31 -6.45
C HIS A 127 -6.62 -1.35 -6.64
N ALA A 128 -6.87 -0.15 -7.17
CA ALA A 128 -5.85 0.90 -7.31
C ALA A 128 -5.41 1.49 -5.95
N VAL A 129 -4.37 2.33 -5.99
CA VAL A 129 -3.98 3.16 -4.85
C VAL A 129 -4.74 4.49 -4.90
N SER A 130 -5.28 4.95 -3.77
CA SER A 130 -5.80 6.31 -3.58
C SER A 130 -5.43 6.84 -2.21
N GLU A 131 -5.70 8.11 -1.93
CA GLU A 131 -5.53 8.64 -0.57
C GLU A 131 -6.49 7.91 0.40
N ALA A 132 -5.95 7.50 1.55
CA ALA A 132 -6.65 6.88 2.66
C ALA A 132 -6.26 7.57 3.98
N LYS A 133 -7.21 7.59 4.93
CA LYS A 133 -6.93 8.02 6.30
C LYS A 133 -6.42 6.83 7.09
N VAL A 134 -5.22 6.93 7.64
CA VAL A 134 -4.70 6.00 8.65
C VAL A 134 -4.70 6.69 10.01
N ALA A 135 -4.82 5.92 11.09
CA ALA A 135 -4.79 6.47 12.44
C ALA A 135 -3.89 5.68 13.38
N VAL A 136 -3.23 6.41 14.27
CA VAL A 136 -2.40 5.88 15.35
C VAL A 136 -2.95 6.35 16.69
N LYS A 137 -3.01 5.45 17.68
CA LYS A 137 -3.39 5.79 19.06
C LYS A 137 -2.28 5.42 20.02
N ALA A 138 -1.87 6.37 20.86
CA ALA A 138 -0.83 6.18 21.88
C ALA A 138 -1.38 6.56 23.26
N GLY A 139 -2.17 5.66 23.87
CA GLY A 139 -2.94 5.94 25.08
C GLY A 139 -4.20 6.75 24.78
N LYS A 140 -4.45 7.87 25.48
CA LYS A 140 -5.64 8.72 25.20
C LYS A 140 -5.56 9.47 23.86
N PRO A 141 -4.43 10.11 23.50
CA PRO A 141 -4.30 10.83 22.23
C PRO A 141 -4.43 9.93 21.00
N THR A 142 -4.97 10.50 19.93
CA THR A 142 -5.05 9.90 18.59
C THR A 142 -4.48 10.88 17.57
N ALA A 143 -3.95 10.37 16.47
CA ALA A 143 -3.60 11.15 15.30
C ALA A 143 -4.07 10.43 14.04
N THR A 144 -4.50 11.22 13.06
CA THR A 144 -4.90 10.75 11.73
C THR A 144 -3.94 11.33 10.71
N ILE A 145 -3.54 10.52 9.74
CA ILE A 145 -2.56 10.83 8.70
C ILE A 145 -3.20 10.44 7.38
N SER A 146 -3.15 11.31 6.37
CA SER A 146 -3.50 10.95 4.99
C SER A 146 -2.28 10.32 4.34
N LEU A 147 -2.43 9.11 3.78
CA LEU A 147 -1.40 8.39 3.03
C LEU A 147 -2.06 7.59 1.90
N SER A 148 -1.26 7.11 0.97
CA SER A 148 -1.64 6.07 0.02
C SER A 148 -2.30 4.87 0.72
N GLY A 149 -3.41 4.40 0.14
CA GLY A 149 -4.15 3.23 0.57
C GLY A 149 -5.11 2.73 -0.50
N ILE A 150 -6.22 2.13 -0.08
CA ILE A 150 -7.11 1.37 -0.97
C ILE A 150 -8.05 2.31 -1.73
N SER A 151 -8.15 2.13 -3.04
CA SER A 151 -9.16 2.75 -3.89
C SER A 151 -10.35 1.83 -4.16
N CYS A 152 -11.51 2.43 -4.44
CA CYS A 152 -12.65 1.70 -5.01
C CYS A 152 -12.49 1.41 -6.51
N ALA A 153 -11.60 2.13 -7.20
CA ALA A 153 -11.33 1.93 -8.62
C ALA A 153 -10.42 0.72 -8.86
N SER A 154 -10.54 0.14 -10.06
CA SER A 154 -9.68 -0.95 -10.50
C SER A 154 -8.23 -0.51 -10.69
N GLY A 155 -7.28 -1.39 -10.36
CA GLY A 155 -5.85 -1.12 -10.55
C GLY A 155 -5.39 -1.08 -12.01
N ASP A 156 -6.28 -1.38 -12.96
CA ASP A 156 -6.01 -1.39 -14.40
C ASP A 156 -6.46 -0.11 -15.12
N ASP A 157 -7.13 0.82 -14.41
CA ASP A 157 -7.64 2.08 -15.00
C ASP A 157 -6.55 3.13 -15.30
N ASP A 158 -5.28 2.84 -15.02
CA ASP A 158 -4.13 3.64 -15.45
C ASP A 158 -3.76 3.35 -16.92
N THR A 159 -4.74 3.32 -17.82
CA THR A 159 -4.45 3.32 -19.26
C THR A 159 -4.01 4.75 -19.63
N PRO A 160 -2.75 4.99 -20.08
CA PRO A 160 -2.39 6.26 -20.68
C PRO A 160 -3.33 6.50 -21.86
N GLY A 161 -3.88 7.72 -21.94
CA GLY A 161 -4.93 8.10 -22.86
C GLY A 161 -4.90 7.39 -24.20
N ASP A 162 -6.07 6.85 -24.56
CA ASP A 162 -6.45 6.48 -25.91
C ASP A 162 -6.24 7.67 -26.87
N ASP A 163 -5.00 7.87 -27.30
CA ASP A 163 -4.66 8.66 -28.48
C ASP A 163 -4.97 7.80 -29.70
N THR A 164 -6.26 7.58 -30.01
CA THR A 164 -6.65 7.17 -31.35
C THR A 164 -6.53 8.39 -32.26
N PRO A 165 -5.57 8.45 -33.20
CA PRO A 165 -5.63 9.44 -34.27
C PRO A 165 -6.81 9.06 -35.15
N GLY A 166 -7.80 9.95 -35.25
CA GLY A 166 -8.86 9.81 -36.22
C GLY A 166 -8.27 9.96 -37.63
N ASP A 167 -8.33 8.87 -38.41
CA ASP A 167 -8.24 8.89 -39.87
C ASP A 167 -9.65 8.76 -40.47
#